data_AF-A0ABD0UWK9-F1
#
_entry.id   AF-A0ABD0UWK9-F1
#
_cell.length_a   1.000
_cell.length_b   1.000
_cell.length_c   1.000
_cell.angle_alpha   90.00
_cell.angle_beta   90.00
_cell.angle_gamma   90.00
#
_symmetry.space_group_name_H-M   'P 1'
#
loop_
_entity.id
_entity.type
_entity.pdbx_description
1 polymer ?
#
loop_
_entity_poly.entity_id
_entity_poly.type
_entity_poly.pdbx_seq_one_letter_code
_entity_poly.pdbx_strand_id
1 'polypeptide(L)'
;MAAIHSKPQLIKTLGSVPSRFGAPRKPTSLRCSAVRPLHPRSYSITLLPGDGIGPEVVSVAKDILSVAGAHEGLFFIFKALRSFSFYGLHLRNLDPLLVFSAGIEFCYNEMPMGGAAIDAVGVPLPEETLTAAKQSDAVLLGAIGGYKWDGNQKLLKPETGLLQLRAGLGVYANLRPATVWPQLVDSSTLKKEVAEGVDLVVIRELTGGIYFGEPRGFGTNDNGEDFGFNTEIYTTFEVQRLRFFYNLP
;
A
#
# COMPACT_ATOMS: atom_id res chain seq x y z
N MET A 1 -48.84 -36.16 36.92
CA MET A 1 -49.50 -35.99 38.23
C MET A 1 -48.69 -34.96 39.01
N ALA A 2 -49.18 -33.83 39.50
CA ALA A 2 -50.53 -33.35 39.73
C ALA A 2 -50.56 -31.81 39.56
N ALA A 3 -51.72 -31.30 39.20
CA ALA A 3 -52.07 -29.90 39.09
C ALA A 3 -52.70 -29.39 40.40
N ILE A 4 -52.38 -28.16 40.84
CA ILE A 4 -53.19 -27.31 41.76
C ILE A 4 -52.73 -25.86 41.47
N HIS A 5 -53.41 -24.93 40.79
CA HIS A 5 -54.71 -24.26 40.96
C HIS A 5 -54.86 -23.39 42.24
N SER A 6 -54.67 -22.06 42.12
CA SER A 6 -55.38 -21.07 42.94
C SER A 6 -55.44 -19.70 42.25
N LYS A 7 -56.61 -19.06 42.38
CA LYS A 7 -57.25 -18.02 41.54
C LYS A 7 -56.86 -16.56 41.92
N PRO A 8 -57.37 -15.53 41.19
CA PRO A 8 -56.74 -14.22 40.98
C PRO A 8 -57.25 -13.12 41.94
N GLN A 9 -56.52 -12.01 42.01
CA GLN A 9 -56.99 -10.79 42.68
C GLN A 9 -57.47 -9.73 41.68
N LEU A 10 -58.66 -9.20 41.99
CA LEU A 10 -59.39 -8.12 41.33
C LEU A 10 -58.58 -6.81 41.31
N ILE A 11 -58.56 -6.15 40.15
CA ILE A 11 -58.23 -4.72 40.04
C ILE A 11 -59.54 -3.95 39.82
N LYS A 12 -59.76 -2.96 40.69
CA LYS A 12 -60.92 -2.06 40.72
C LYS A 12 -60.98 -1.17 39.47
N THR A 13 -62.20 -0.95 39.01
CA THR A 13 -62.60 -0.10 37.89
C THR A 13 -62.56 1.41 38.18
N LEU A 14 -62.32 2.15 37.07
CA LEU A 14 -62.85 3.47 36.70
C LEU A 14 -62.32 4.72 37.42
N GLY A 15 -61.31 5.32 36.80
CA GLY A 15 -60.97 6.74 36.87
C GLY A 15 -60.97 7.35 35.47
N SER A 16 -61.61 8.51 35.34
CA SER A 16 -61.98 9.28 34.14
C SER A 16 -60.90 9.52 33.07
N VAL A 17 -61.34 9.46 31.81
CA VAL A 17 -60.60 9.91 30.61
C VAL A 17 -60.61 11.45 30.54
N PRO A 18 -59.46 12.14 30.45
CA PRO A 18 -59.42 13.53 30.05
C PRO A 18 -59.25 13.65 28.53
N SER A 19 -60.26 14.21 27.88
CA SER A 19 -60.17 14.73 26.51
C SER A 19 -59.30 15.98 26.47
N ARG A 20 -58.15 15.94 25.78
CA ARG A 20 -57.46 17.13 25.29
C ARG A 20 -56.90 16.87 23.90
N PHE A 21 -57.67 17.23 22.87
CA PHE A 21 -57.14 17.50 21.54
C PHE A 21 -56.08 18.61 21.68
N GLY A 22 -54.81 18.25 21.60
CA GLY A 22 -53.70 19.17 21.51
C GLY A 22 -53.59 19.73 20.08
N ALA A 23 -53.30 21.04 19.99
CA ALA A 23 -53.12 21.78 18.74
C ALA A 23 -52.07 21.12 17.80
N PRO A 24 -52.15 21.34 16.47
CA PRO A 24 -51.22 20.75 15.52
C PRO A 24 -49.80 21.28 15.79
N ARG A 25 -48.86 20.37 16.08
CA ARG A 25 -47.44 20.71 16.21
C ARG A 25 -46.92 21.17 14.85
N LYS A 26 -46.34 22.38 14.80
CA LYS A 26 -45.61 22.91 13.64
C LYS A 26 -44.57 21.87 13.17
N PRO A 27 -44.34 21.71 11.85
CA PRO A 27 -43.36 20.77 11.35
C PRO A 27 -42.01 21.12 11.96
N THR A 28 -41.48 20.21 12.77
CA THR A 28 -40.13 20.33 13.30
C THR A 28 -39.22 20.31 12.09
N SER A 29 -38.46 21.37 11.88
CA SER A 29 -37.52 21.40 10.76
C SER A 29 -36.64 20.15 10.85
N LEU A 30 -36.62 19.38 9.76
CA LEU A 30 -35.58 18.40 9.54
C LEU A 30 -34.27 19.19 9.51
N ARG A 31 -33.60 19.30 10.67
CA ARG A 31 -32.21 19.70 10.72
C ARG A 31 -31.47 18.58 10.02
N CYS A 32 -31.24 18.78 8.72
CA CYS A 32 -30.19 18.10 7.98
C CYS A 32 -28.97 18.14 8.90
N SER A 33 -28.57 16.99 9.43
CA SER A 33 -27.27 16.85 10.07
C SER A 33 -26.29 17.37 9.03
N ALA A 34 -25.65 18.51 9.31
CA ALA A 34 -24.70 19.10 8.40
C ALA A 34 -23.76 17.97 7.98
N VAL A 35 -23.81 17.61 6.69
CA VAL A 35 -22.82 16.73 6.08
C VAL A 35 -21.49 17.38 6.46
N ARG A 36 -20.72 16.73 7.34
CA ARG A 36 -19.37 17.19 7.64
C ARG A 36 -18.71 17.38 6.27
N PRO A 37 -18.12 18.55 5.96
CA PRO A 37 -17.37 18.67 4.73
C PRO A 37 -16.29 17.59 4.79
N LEU A 38 -16.46 16.54 3.99
CA LEU A 38 -15.44 15.54 3.76
C LEU A 38 -14.33 16.32 3.08
N HIS A 39 -13.32 16.68 3.86
CA HIS A 39 -12.10 17.23 3.30
C HIS A 39 -11.58 16.16 2.34
N PRO A 40 -11.37 16.48 1.05
CA PRO A 40 -10.80 15.52 0.12
C PRO A 40 -9.48 15.05 0.71
N ARG A 41 -9.35 13.75 0.95
CA ARG A 41 -8.09 13.17 1.42
C ARG A 41 -7.19 13.08 0.20
N SER A 42 -6.05 13.74 0.23
CA SER A 42 -5.05 13.65 -0.83
C SER A 42 -3.97 12.68 -0.40
N TYR A 43 -3.61 11.73 -1.27
CA TYR A 43 -2.50 10.81 -1.10
C TYR A 43 -1.44 11.08 -2.16
N SER A 44 -0.19 11.14 -1.75
CA SER A 44 0.96 11.20 -2.66
C SER A 44 1.50 9.79 -2.89
N ILE A 45 1.63 9.38 -4.15
CA ILE A 45 2.24 8.12 -4.57
C ILE A 45 3.51 8.42 -5.35
N THR A 46 4.65 7.92 -4.88
CA THR A 46 5.87 7.90 -5.69
C THR A 46 5.81 6.70 -6.64
N LEU A 47 5.94 6.95 -7.93
CA LEU A 47 6.04 5.91 -8.96
C LEU A 47 7.51 5.68 -9.29
N LEU A 48 7.94 4.42 -9.21
CA LEU A 48 9.29 3.98 -9.55
C LEU A 48 9.20 2.93 -10.68
N PRO A 49 9.03 3.36 -11.94
CA PRO A 49 8.93 2.46 -13.09
C PRO A 49 10.07 1.44 -13.16
N GLY A 50 11.30 1.91 -12.97
CA GLY A 50 12.52 1.12 -13.00
C GLY A 50 12.88 0.64 -14.42
N ASP A 51 13.26 -0.63 -14.54
CA ASP A 51 13.94 -1.21 -15.70
C ASP A 51 13.07 -2.24 -16.45
N GLY A 52 13.46 -2.57 -17.69
CA GLY A 52 12.83 -3.63 -18.48
C GLY A 52 11.35 -3.35 -18.73
N ILE A 53 10.48 -4.30 -18.36
CA ILE A 53 9.01 -4.17 -18.50
C ILE A 53 8.39 -3.21 -17.48
N GLY A 54 9.18 -2.73 -16.50
CA GLY A 54 8.72 -1.91 -15.38
C GLY A 54 7.85 -0.71 -15.79
N PRO A 55 8.29 0.14 -16.73
CA PRO A 55 7.47 1.26 -17.22
C PRO A 55 6.13 0.87 -17.83
N GLU A 56 6.09 -0.23 -18.59
CA GLU A 56 4.87 -0.70 -19.24
C GLU A 56 3.84 -1.18 -18.20
N VAL A 57 4.27 -2.01 -17.24
CA VAL A 57 3.37 -2.56 -16.22
C VAL A 57 2.90 -1.50 -15.22
N VAL A 58 3.75 -0.52 -14.87
CA VAL A 58 3.38 0.58 -13.97
C VAL A 58 2.38 1.52 -14.65
N SER A 59 2.52 1.77 -15.94
CA SER A 59 1.54 2.57 -16.70
C SER A 59 0.16 1.92 -16.66
N VAL A 60 0.07 0.62 -16.90
CA VAL A 60 -1.22 -0.10 -16.84
C VAL A 60 -1.78 -0.13 -15.43
N ALA A 61 -0.94 -0.34 -14.41
CA ALA A 61 -1.37 -0.31 -13.01
C ALA A 61 -1.96 1.04 -12.60
N LYS A 62 -1.39 2.14 -13.10
CA LYS A 62 -1.91 3.50 -12.91
C LYS A 62 -3.30 3.65 -13.54
N ASP A 63 -3.49 3.17 -14.76
CA ASP A 63 -4.80 3.23 -15.43
C ASP A 63 -5.86 2.43 -14.67
N ILE A 64 -5.52 1.21 -14.21
CA ILE A 64 -6.43 0.38 -13.41
C ILE A 64 -6.77 1.06 -12.08
N LEU A 65 -5.78 1.62 -11.39
CA LEU A 65 -6.00 2.31 -10.12
C LEU A 65 -6.97 3.48 -10.30
N SER A 66 -6.82 4.23 -11.41
CA SER A 66 -7.70 5.32 -11.80
C SER A 66 -9.17 4.89 -11.92
N VAL A 67 -9.40 3.78 -12.63
CA VAL A 67 -10.74 3.23 -12.88
C VAL A 67 -11.33 2.63 -11.60
N ALA A 68 -10.51 1.88 -10.86
CA ALA A 68 -10.94 1.19 -9.64
C ALA A 68 -11.39 2.18 -8.56
N GLY A 69 -10.62 3.24 -8.30
CA GLY A 69 -11.09 4.21 -7.32
C GLY A 69 -12.27 5.04 -7.83
N ALA A 70 -12.42 5.31 -9.13
CA ALA A 70 -13.63 5.97 -9.65
C ALA A 70 -14.90 5.16 -9.32
N HIS A 71 -14.82 3.82 -9.34
CA HIS A 71 -15.91 2.94 -8.92
C HIS A 71 -16.21 3.04 -7.42
N GLU A 72 -15.18 3.18 -6.58
CA GLU A 72 -15.30 3.34 -5.12
C GLU A 72 -15.61 4.79 -4.69
N GLY A 73 -15.92 5.69 -5.62
CA GLY A 73 -16.20 7.11 -5.35
C GLY A 73 -14.94 7.94 -5.01
N LEU A 74 -13.77 7.45 -5.38
CA LEU A 74 -12.46 8.08 -5.23
C LEU A 74 -12.05 8.74 -6.56
N PHE A 75 -11.54 9.97 -6.53
CA PHE A 75 -11.23 10.74 -7.74
C PHE A 75 -9.73 11.09 -7.78
N PHE A 76 -8.98 10.37 -8.61
CA PHE A 76 -7.54 10.59 -8.78
C PHE A 76 -7.27 11.88 -9.58
N ILE A 77 -6.41 12.76 -9.06
CA ILE A 77 -5.93 13.95 -9.78
C ILE A 77 -4.45 13.77 -10.10
N PHE A 78 -4.17 13.46 -11.36
CA PHE A 78 -2.82 13.21 -11.84
C PHE A 78 -2.03 14.51 -11.93
N LYS A 79 -1.31 14.87 -10.87
CA LYS A 79 -0.35 15.96 -10.90
C LYS A 79 1.04 15.43 -11.21
N ALA A 80 1.45 15.49 -12.47
CA ALA A 80 2.86 15.31 -12.81
C ALA A 80 3.64 16.47 -12.18
N LEU A 81 4.43 16.20 -11.13
CA LEU A 81 5.35 17.18 -10.54
C LEU A 81 6.56 17.34 -11.48
N ARG A 82 6.35 17.96 -12.64
CA ARG A 82 7.44 18.43 -13.49
C ARG A 82 8.05 19.67 -12.86
N SER A 83 9.11 19.52 -12.08
CA SER A 83 10.06 20.61 -11.88
C SER A 83 10.98 20.68 -13.10
N PHE A 84 10.47 21.26 -14.19
CA PHE A 84 11.30 21.77 -15.28
C PHE A 84 10.66 23.05 -15.79
N SER A 85 11.27 24.18 -15.41
CA SER A 85 10.95 25.49 -15.98
C SER A 85 11.39 25.50 -17.43
N PHE A 86 10.46 25.48 -18.39
CA PHE A 86 10.62 26.19 -19.67
C PHE A 86 9.30 26.30 -20.44
N TYR A 87 9.05 27.52 -20.92
CA TYR A 87 7.98 28.02 -21.79
C TYR A 87 6.53 27.97 -21.28
N GLY A 88 6.06 29.15 -20.90
CA GLY A 88 4.67 29.42 -20.57
C GLY A 88 3.74 29.11 -21.74
N LEU A 89 2.76 28.26 -21.46
CA LEU A 89 1.52 28.19 -22.22
C LEU A 89 0.37 28.07 -21.22
N HIS A 90 -0.47 29.10 -21.17
CA HIS A 90 -1.72 29.11 -20.42
C HIS A 90 -2.69 28.11 -21.04
N LEU A 91 -2.98 27.01 -20.34
CA LEU A 91 -4.14 26.17 -20.64
C LEU A 91 -5.37 26.73 -19.92
N ARG A 92 -6.40 27.00 -20.71
CA ARG A 92 -7.66 27.63 -20.29
C ARG A 92 -8.42 26.74 -19.32
N ASN A 93 -8.94 27.37 -18.27
CA ASN A 93 -9.88 26.80 -17.31
C ASN A 93 -11.04 26.11 -18.02
N LEU A 94 -11.20 24.81 -17.77
CA LEU A 94 -12.48 24.12 -17.93
C LEU A 94 -13.14 24.15 -16.55
N ASP A 95 -14.26 24.86 -16.44
CA ASP A 95 -15.07 24.88 -15.22
C ASP A 95 -15.58 23.46 -14.93
N PRO A 96 -15.23 22.85 -13.78
CA PRO A 96 -15.90 21.64 -13.37
C PRO A 96 -17.23 22.04 -12.73
N LEU A 97 -18.32 21.63 -13.37
CA LEU A 97 -19.64 21.52 -12.73
C LEU A 97 -19.48 20.56 -11.54
N LEU A 98 -19.28 21.16 -10.37
CA LEU A 98 -18.97 20.52 -9.09
C LEU A 98 -20.16 19.69 -8.59
N VAL A 99 -20.12 18.39 -8.84
CA VAL A 99 -20.75 17.41 -7.94
C VAL A 99 -19.72 17.13 -6.84
N PHE A 100 -19.83 17.83 -5.70
CA PHE A 100 -19.06 17.53 -4.50
C PHE A 100 -19.54 16.19 -3.93
N SER A 101 -18.94 15.10 -4.40
CA SER A 101 -18.88 13.85 -3.65
C SER A 101 -17.46 13.66 -3.13
N ALA A 102 -17.33 13.08 -1.95
CA ALA A 102 -16.11 13.00 -1.16
C ALA A 102 -14.97 12.20 -1.83
N GLY A 103 -14.25 12.83 -2.75
CA GLY A 103 -13.15 12.21 -3.47
C GLY A 103 -11.87 12.07 -2.65
N ILE A 104 -11.19 10.94 -2.83
CA ILE A 104 -9.77 10.80 -2.50
C ILE A 104 -8.96 11.24 -3.72
N GLU A 105 -8.09 12.22 -3.54
CA GLU A 105 -7.12 12.70 -4.53
C GLU A 105 -5.83 11.86 -4.47
N PHE A 106 -5.23 11.56 -5.62
CA PHE A 106 -3.95 10.87 -5.70
C PHE A 106 -3.00 11.61 -6.61
N CYS A 107 -1.92 12.14 -6.06
CA CYS A 107 -0.85 12.79 -6.80
C CYS A 107 0.28 11.79 -7.08
N TYR A 108 0.80 11.79 -8.31
CA TYR A 108 1.88 10.87 -8.69
C TYR A 108 3.17 11.61 -8.97
N ASN A 109 4.26 11.16 -8.37
CA ASN A 109 5.60 11.64 -8.66
C ASN A 109 6.45 10.51 -9.22
N GLU A 110 6.73 10.54 -10.52
CA GLU A 110 7.61 9.57 -11.17
C GLU A 110 9.07 9.94 -10.90
N MET A 111 9.82 9.01 -10.30
CA MET A 111 11.21 9.20 -9.93
C MET A 111 12.10 8.09 -10.50
N PRO A 112 13.33 8.39 -10.93
CA PRO A 112 14.24 7.39 -11.49
C PRO A 112 14.76 6.43 -10.41
N MET A 113 14.89 5.15 -10.75
CA MET A 113 15.46 4.11 -9.90
C MET A 113 16.07 2.99 -10.76
N GLY A 114 17.04 2.26 -10.21
CA GLY A 114 17.63 1.08 -10.85
C GLY A 114 18.61 1.46 -11.96
N GLY A 115 18.61 0.67 -13.02
CA GLY A 115 19.38 0.95 -14.23
C GLY A 115 19.02 2.29 -14.88
N ALA A 116 17.74 2.65 -14.90
CA ALA A 116 17.29 3.95 -15.38
C ALA A 116 17.90 5.13 -14.60
N ALA A 117 18.08 4.98 -13.28
CA ALA A 117 18.78 5.98 -12.47
C ALA A 117 20.29 5.98 -12.70
N ILE A 118 20.90 4.80 -12.86
CA ILE A 118 22.33 4.69 -13.20
C ILE A 118 22.62 5.42 -14.51
N ASP A 119 21.78 5.22 -15.53
CA ASP A 119 21.93 5.87 -16.82
C ASP A 119 21.73 7.40 -16.74
N ALA A 120 20.83 7.87 -15.88
CA ALA A 120 20.49 9.29 -15.76
C ALA A 120 21.47 10.08 -14.88
N VAL A 121 21.88 9.53 -13.74
CA VAL A 121 22.64 10.24 -12.69
C VAL A 121 23.80 9.43 -12.10
N GLY A 122 24.06 8.23 -12.61
CA GLY A 122 25.23 7.42 -12.23
C GLY A 122 25.07 6.57 -10.96
N VAL A 123 23.92 6.61 -10.28
CA VAL A 123 23.66 5.82 -9.06
C VAL A 123 22.31 5.09 -9.15
N PRO A 124 22.18 3.89 -8.54
CA PRO A 124 20.94 3.09 -8.64
C PRO A 124 19.77 3.63 -7.82
N LEU A 125 20.04 4.47 -6.81
CA LEU A 125 19.02 5.18 -6.04
C LEU A 125 19.50 6.61 -5.77
N PRO A 126 18.97 7.62 -6.48
CA PRO A 126 19.24 9.02 -6.20
C PRO A 126 18.63 9.44 -4.86
N GLU A 127 19.27 10.40 -4.17
CA GLU A 127 18.79 10.91 -2.88
C GLU A 127 17.43 11.61 -3.04
N GLU A 128 17.20 12.26 -4.17
CA GLU A 128 15.92 12.89 -4.51
C GLU A 128 14.81 11.85 -4.60
N THR A 129 15.09 10.68 -5.19
CA THR A 129 14.13 9.56 -5.28
C THR A 129 13.77 9.04 -3.90
N LEU A 130 14.78 8.81 -3.03
CA LEU A 130 14.53 8.36 -1.66
C LEU A 130 13.75 9.40 -0.85
N THR A 131 14.06 10.69 -1.03
CA THR A 131 13.36 11.80 -0.37
C THR A 131 11.90 11.86 -0.80
N ALA A 132 11.62 11.79 -2.11
CA ALA A 132 10.26 11.75 -2.64
C ALA A 132 9.47 10.54 -2.10
N ALA A 133 10.10 9.37 -2.04
CA ALA A 133 9.50 8.15 -1.52
C ALA A 133 9.15 8.28 -0.02
N LYS A 134 10.04 8.87 0.80
CA LYS A 134 9.78 9.13 2.23
C LYS A 134 8.68 10.16 2.48
N GLN A 135 8.50 11.10 1.57
CA GLN A 135 7.47 12.15 1.65
C GLN A 135 6.11 11.70 1.10
N SER A 136 6.04 10.51 0.49
CA SER A 136 4.83 9.96 -0.11
C SER A 136 4.10 9.04 0.86
N ASP A 137 2.79 8.91 0.68
CA ASP A 137 1.95 7.97 1.44
C ASP A 137 2.16 6.52 0.98
N ALA A 138 2.49 6.33 -0.30
CA ALA A 138 2.82 5.02 -0.86
C ALA A 138 3.89 5.12 -1.96
N VAL A 139 4.51 3.98 -2.25
CA VAL A 139 5.47 3.82 -3.34
C VAL A 139 5.01 2.64 -4.20
N LEU A 140 4.88 2.86 -5.51
CA LEU A 140 4.60 1.81 -6.48
C LEU A 140 5.85 1.60 -7.35
N LEU A 141 6.44 0.41 -7.25
CA LEU A 141 7.65 0.03 -7.98
C LEU A 141 7.32 -1.00 -9.06
N GLY A 142 7.88 -0.82 -10.26
CA GLY A 142 7.75 -1.74 -11.38
C GLY A 142 8.73 -2.90 -11.29
N ALA A 143 9.84 -2.81 -12.02
CA ALA A 143 10.88 -3.85 -12.04
C ALA A 143 12.27 -3.21 -11.98
N ILE A 144 13.28 -3.96 -11.54
CA ILE A 144 14.67 -3.48 -11.40
C ILE A 144 15.60 -4.56 -11.96
N GLY A 145 16.63 -4.15 -12.69
CA GLY A 145 17.67 -5.03 -13.23
C GLY A 145 17.72 -5.09 -14.76
N GLY A 146 18.85 -5.53 -15.29
CA GLY A 146 19.06 -5.73 -16.72
C GLY A 146 20.52 -5.99 -17.09
N TYR A 147 20.73 -6.73 -18.19
CA TYR A 147 22.05 -7.20 -18.62
C TYR A 147 23.09 -6.09 -18.81
N LYS A 148 22.65 -4.88 -19.14
CA LYS A 148 23.51 -3.71 -19.36
C LYS A 148 24.39 -3.39 -18.14
N TRP A 149 23.91 -3.64 -16.93
CA TRP A 149 24.57 -3.26 -15.68
C TRP A 149 25.19 -4.45 -14.92
N ASP A 150 25.17 -5.66 -15.49
CA ASP A 150 25.70 -6.87 -14.83
C ASP A 150 27.20 -6.79 -14.52
N GLY A 151 27.95 -6.12 -15.40
CA GLY A 151 29.39 -5.87 -15.26
C GLY A 151 29.75 -4.75 -14.29
N ASN A 152 28.77 -4.03 -13.73
CA ASN A 152 29.04 -2.95 -12.79
C ASN A 152 29.59 -3.46 -11.46
N GLN A 153 30.33 -2.60 -10.77
CA GLN A 153 30.66 -2.80 -9.36
C GLN A 153 29.39 -2.98 -8.54
N LYS A 154 29.44 -3.79 -7.47
CA LYS A 154 28.27 -4.14 -6.64
C LYS A 154 27.46 -2.92 -6.21
N LEU A 155 28.12 -1.83 -5.82
CA LEU A 155 27.45 -0.59 -5.39
C LEU A 155 26.68 0.13 -6.50
N LEU A 156 27.04 -0.11 -7.76
CA LEU A 156 26.44 0.48 -8.96
C LEU A 156 25.56 -0.52 -9.72
N LYS A 157 25.10 -1.59 -9.05
CA LYS A 157 24.12 -2.51 -9.58
C LYS A 157 22.69 -2.03 -9.27
N PRO A 158 21.72 -2.19 -10.18
CA PRO A 158 20.32 -1.79 -9.96
C PRO A 158 19.73 -2.35 -8.65
N GLU A 159 20.02 -3.60 -8.31
CA GLU A 159 19.52 -4.30 -7.12
C GLU A 159 20.00 -3.65 -5.81
N THR A 160 21.17 -3.01 -5.83
CA THR A 160 21.67 -2.26 -4.68
C THR A 160 20.75 -1.09 -4.35
N GLY A 161 20.20 -0.41 -5.37
CA GLY A 161 19.20 0.64 -5.17
C GLY A 161 17.92 0.12 -4.52
N LEU A 162 17.49 -1.10 -4.86
CA LEU A 162 16.33 -1.73 -4.23
C LEU A 162 16.56 -2.04 -2.74
N LEU A 163 17.75 -2.51 -2.38
CA LEU A 163 18.12 -2.74 -0.98
C LEU A 163 18.20 -1.41 -0.20
N GLN A 164 18.80 -0.38 -0.79
CA GLN A 164 18.88 0.96 -0.21
C GLN A 164 17.50 1.58 -0.01
N LEU A 165 16.58 1.43 -0.95
CA LEU A 165 15.21 1.92 -0.82
C LEU A 165 14.48 1.24 0.34
N ARG A 166 14.57 -0.09 0.43
CA ARG A 166 13.93 -0.88 1.50
C ARG A 166 14.44 -0.48 2.88
N ALA A 167 15.77 -0.37 3.03
CA ALA A 167 16.38 0.09 4.26
C ALA A 167 16.01 1.54 4.58
N GLY A 168 16.07 2.42 3.58
CA GLY A 168 15.79 3.85 3.71
C GLY A 168 14.34 4.18 4.07
N LEU A 169 13.38 3.35 3.64
CA LEU A 169 11.96 3.46 4.02
C LEU A 169 11.62 2.70 5.31
N GLY A 170 12.51 1.83 5.81
CA GLY A 170 12.24 1.00 6.99
C GLY A 170 11.11 -0.02 6.77
N VAL A 171 10.86 -0.44 5.54
CA VAL A 171 9.76 -1.37 5.17
C VAL A 171 10.12 -2.82 5.52
N TYR A 172 10.14 -3.14 6.80
CA TYR A 172 10.64 -4.40 7.33
C TYR A 172 9.77 -5.63 7.04
N ALA A 173 8.47 -5.45 6.79
CA ALA A 173 7.54 -6.55 6.56
C ALA A 173 7.27 -6.71 5.06
N ASN A 174 7.76 -7.80 4.47
CA ASN A 174 7.44 -8.17 3.10
C ASN A 174 6.35 -9.25 3.09
N LEU A 175 5.18 -8.89 2.58
CA LEU A 175 4.06 -9.81 2.39
C LEU A 175 4.10 -10.34 0.95
N ARG A 176 4.04 -11.66 0.79
CA ARG A 176 3.99 -12.35 -0.50
C ARG A 176 2.84 -13.35 -0.51
N PRO A 177 1.63 -12.92 -0.91
CA PRO A 177 0.53 -13.85 -1.14
C PRO A 177 0.89 -14.81 -2.29
N ALA A 178 0.62 -16.09 -2.08
CA ALA A 178 0.78 -17.16 -3.05
C ALA A 178 -0.54 -17.94 -3.10
N THR A 179 -1.38 -17.57 -4.05
CA THR A 179 -2.71 -18.14 -4.25
C THR A 179 -2.77 -18.79 -5.63
N VAL A 180 -3.26 -20.03 -5.69
CA VAL A 180 -3.48 -20.74 -6.96
C VAL A 180 -4.92 -20.53 -7.41
N TRP A 181 -5.09 -19.77 -8.48
CA TRP A 181 -6.40 -19.52 -9.07
C TRP A 181 -6.94 -20.79 -9.76
N PRO A 182 -8.23 -21.13 -9.60
CA PRO A 182 -8.81 -22.33 -10.23
C PRO A 182 -8.59 -22.38 -11.75
N GLN A 183 -8.61 -21.22 -12.41
CA GLN A 183 -8.40 -21.08 -13.85
C GLN A 183 -6.94 -21.32 -14.28
N LEU A 184 -5.99 -21.30 -13.35
CA LEU A 184 -4.55 -21.41 -13.59
C LEU A 184 -3.92 -22.62 -12.87
N VAL A 185 -4.73 -23.54 -12.32
CA VAL A 185 -4.21 -24.70 -11.57
C VAL A 185 -3.26 -25.56 -12.42
N ASP A 186 -3.54 -25.67 -13.73
CA ASP A 186 -2.76 -26.46 -14.66
C ASP A 186 -1.42 -25.81 -15.05
N SER A 187 -1.17 -24.55 -14.66
CA SER A 187 0.17 -23.94 -14.81
C SER A 187 1.13 -24.34 -13.70
N SER A 188 0.64 -24.98 -12.63
CA SER A 188 1.46 -25.51 -11.55
C SER A 188 2.20 -26.77 -11.99
N THR A 189 3.43 -26.96 -11.51
CA THR A 189 4.17 -28.22 -11.70
C THR A 189 3.77 -29.31 -10.68
N LEU A 190 3.02 -28.95 -9.64
CA LEU A 190 2.50 -29.89 -8.67
C LEU A 190 1.24 -30.58 -9.18
N LYS A 191 0.93 -31.75 -8.63
CA LYS A 191 -0.34 -32.42 -8.90
C LYS A 191 -1.52 -31.53 -8.51
N LYS A 192 -2.60 -31.60 -9.28
CA LYS A 192 -3.78 -30.76 -9.09
C LYS A 192 -4.35 -30.87 -7.68
N GLU A 193 -4.47 -32.08 -7.15
CA GLU A 193 -4.97 -32.36 -5.79
C GLU A 193 -4.08 -31.79 -4.66
N VAL A 194 -2.88 -31.32 -4.98
CA VAL A 194 -1.97 -30.65 -4.04
C VAL A 194 -1.97 -29.13 -4.24
N ALA A 195 -2.08 -28.66 -5.49
CA ALA A 195 -2.01 -27.24 -5.83
C ALA A 195 -3.34 -26.51 -5.69
N GLU A 196 -4.45 -27.20 -5.96
CA GLU A 196 -5.79 -26.61 -5.92
C GLU A 196 -6.14 -26.17 -4.50
N GLY A 197 -6.59 -24.92 -4.37
CA GLY A 197 -6.95 -24.34 -3.07
C GLY A 197 -5.77 -23.85 -2.23
N VAL A 198 -4.53 -23.87 -2.75
CA VAL A 198 -3.40 -23.20 -2.09
C VAL A 198 -3.70 -21.71 -1.99
N ASP A 199 -3.75 -21.23 -0.74
CA ASP A 199 -3.91 -19.83 -0.39
C ASP A 199 -3.11 -19.55 0.89
N LEU A 200 -1.96 -18.92 0.73
CA LEU A 200 -1.07 -18.60 1.84
C LEU A 200 -0.39 -17.25 1.64
N VAL A 201 0.07 -16.66 2.73
CA VAL A 201 0.88 -15.43 2.70
C VAL A 201 2.20 -15.70 3.41
N VAL A 202 3.31 -15.50 2.70
CA VAL A 202 4.64 -15.49 3.31
C VAL A 202 4.91 -14.10 3.86
N ILE A 203 5.15 -14.00 5.16
CA ILE A 203 5.61 -12.78 5.82
C ILE A 203 7.11 -12.92 6.05
N ARG A 204 7.89 -12.07 5.40
CA ARG A 204 9.36 -12.10 5.43
C ARG A 204 9.91 -10.81 6.04
N GLU A 205 10.86 -10.95 6.97
CA GLU A 205 11.70 -9.84 7.42
C GLU A 205 12.57 -9.35 6.25
N LEU A 206 12.53 -8.04 5.96
CA LEU A 206 13.07 -7.46 4.73
C LEU A 206 14.30 -6.56 4.95
N THR A 207 14.59 -6.16 6.18
CA THR A 207 15.56 -5.06 6.48
C THR A 207 16.70 -5.45 7.43
N GLY A 208 16.75 -6.69 7.89
CA GLY A 208 17.80 -7.23 8.77
C GLY A 208 18.41 -8.52 8.24
N GLY A 209 18.94 -9.35 9.15
CA GLY A 209 19.58 -10.63 8.82
C GLY A 209 20.83 -10.48 7.97
N ILE A 210 21.20 -11.56 7.27
CA ILE A 210 22.43 -11.68 6.46
C ILE A 210 22.54 -10.64 5.33
N TYR A 211 21.41 -10.04 4.96
CA TYR A 211 21.37 -9.00 3.92
C TYR A 211 22.01 -7.70 4.39
N PHE A 212 21.92 -7.35 5.67
CA PHE A 212 22.37 -6.07 6.22
C PHE A 212 23.35 -6.22 7.40
N GLY A 213 23.58 -7.45 7.88
CA GLY A 213 24.47 -7.72 8.99
C GLY A 213 25.94 -7.45 8.68
N GLU A 214 26.60 -6.84 9.66
CA GLU A 214 28.04 -6.55 9.69
C GLU A 214 28.71 -7.33 10.84
N PRO A 215 29.98 -7.73 10.70
CA PRO A 215 30.86 -7.45 9.57
C PRO A 215 30.57 -8.37 8.35
N ARG A 216 30.89 -7.90 7.15
CA ARG A 216 30.85 -8.69 5.92
C ARG A 216 31.98 -8.35 4.95
N GLY A 217 32.32 -9.27 4.07
CA GLY A 217 33.28 -8.98 3.00
C GLY A 217 34.04 -10.20 2.52
N PHE A 218 35.19 -9.92 1.92
CA PHE A 218 36.17 -10.89 1.48
C PHE A 218 37.52 -10.53 2.13
N GLY A 219 38.37 -11.53 2.32
CA GLY A 219 39.73 -11.35 2.79
C GLY A 219 40.60 -12.54 2.38
N THR A 220 41.89 -12.44 2.70
CA THR A 220 42.85 -13.52 2.50
C THR A 220 43.49 -13.80 3.86
N ASN A 221 43.53 -15.07 4.28
CA ASN A 221 44.11 -15.45 5.56
C ASN A 221 45.65 -15.47 5.51
N ASP A 222 46.31 -15.68 6.65
CA ASP A 222 47.77 -15.70 6.76
C ASP A 222 48.43 -16.83 5.90
N ASN A 223 47.65 -17.85 5.52
CA ASN A 223 48.10 -18.94 4.64
C ASN A 223 47.94 -18.61 3.14
N GLY A 224 47.43 -17.41 2.80
CA GLY A 224 47.16 -17.01 1.43
C GLY A 224 45.85 -17.55 0.84
N GLU A 225 44.93 -18.07 1.67
CA GLU A 225 43.64 -18.58 1.22
C GLU A 225 42.57 -17.49 1.28
N ASP A 226 41.84 -17.32 0.18
CA ASP A 226 40.71 -16.39 0.12
C ASP A 226 39.51 -16.92 0.92
N PHE A 227 38.87 -16.03 1.68
CA PHE A 227 37.64 -16.32 2.41
C PHE A 227 36.61 -15.21 2.19
N GLY A 228 35.34 -15.59 2.23
CA GLY A 228 34.20 -14.68 2.22
C GLY A 228 33.34 -14.89 3.46
N PHE A 229 32.79 -13.82 4.01
CA PHE A 229 31.96 -13.89 5.21
C PHE A 229 30.78 -12.91 5.16
N ASN A 230 29.69 -13.33 5.79
CA ASN A 230 28.50 -12.52 6.04
C ASN A 230 28.00 -12.83 7.46
N THR A 231 27.34 -11.86 8.08
CA THR A 231 26.83 -12.00 9.45
C THR A 231 25.31 -12.05 9.42
N GLU A 232 24.74 -13.17 9.86
CA GLU A 232 23.31 -13.29 10.15
C GLU A 232 23.06 -12.77 11.56
N ILE A 233 22.38 -11.63 11.69
CA ILE A 233 22.15 -10.97 12.97
C ILE A 233 20.76 -10.33 13.02
N TYR A 234 20.13 -10.47 14.19
CA TYR A 234 18.85 -9.86 14.51
C TYR A 234 18.84 -9.38 15.95
N THR A 235 18.22 -8.22 16.18
CA THR A 235 17.81 -7.79 17.52
C THR A 235 16.47 -8.39 17.91
N THR A 236 16.22 -8.52 19.21
CA THR A 236 14.91 -8.95 19.73
C THR A 236 13.76 -8.10 19.18
N PHE A 237 13.98 -6.78 19.02
CA PHE A 237 12.98 -5.88 18.48
C PHE A 237 12.64 -6.19 17.01
N GLU A 238 13.63 -6.49 16.17
CA GLU A 238 13.42 -6.81 14.75
C GLU A 238 12.61 -8.09 14.55
N VAL A 239 12.78 -9.07 15.44
CA VAL A 239 11.96 -10.28 15.44
C VAL A 239 10.55 -9.99 15.97
N GLN A 240 10.44 -9.22 17.06
CA GLN A 240 9.15 -8.94 17.71
C GLN A 240 8.24 -8.04 16.89
N ARG A 241 8.74 -7.10 16.09
CA ARG A 241 7.90 -6.23 15.24
C ARG A 241 7.10 -7.00 14.20
N LEU A 242 7.58 -8.18 13.76
CA LEU A 242 6.81 -9.08 12.90
C LEU A 242 5.65 -9.76 13.62
N ARG A 243 5.62 -9.73 14.96
CA ARG A 243 4.56 -10.37 15.75
C ARG A 243 3.17 -9.84 15.42
N PHE A 244 3.09 -8.58 14.99
CA PHE A 244 1.84 -7.96 14.55
C PHE A 244 1.08 -8.84 13.53
N PHE A 245 1.81 -9.54 12.66
CA PHE A 245 1.22 -10.31 11.57
C PHE A 245 0.74 -11.72 11.97
N TYR A 246 1.05 -12.23 13.17
CA TYR A 246 0.51 -13.52 13.62
C TYR A 246 -1.00 -13.50 13.84
N ASN A 247 -1.59 -12.31 13.99
CA ASN A 247 -3.03 -12.14 14.18
C ASN A 247 -3.73 -11.71 12.88
N LEU A 248 -3.07 -11.82 11.72
CA LEU A 248 -3.78 -11.64 10.46
C LEU A 248 -4.81 -12.78 10.33
N PRO A 249 -6.10 -12.45 10.08
CA PRO A 249 -7.17 -13.43 9.98
C PRO A 249 -7.02 -14.36 8.77
#